data_AF-G3B6B0-F1
#
_entry.id   AF-G3B6B0-F1
#
_cell.length_a   1.000
_cell.length_b   1.000
_cell.length_c   1.000
_cell.angle_alpha   90.00
_cell.angle_beta   90.00
_cell.angle_gamma   90.00
#
_symmetry.space_group_name_H-M   'P 1'
#
loop_
_entity.id
_entity.type
_entity.pdbx_description
1 polymer ?
#
loop_
_entity_poly.entity_id
_entity_poly.type
_entity_poly.pdbx_seq_one_letter_code
_entity_poly.pdbx_strand_id
1 'polypeptide(L)'
;MADHDQLLKSMAEPGSRYFKGLSRFEKRTLMANIQNDRTVAFFTSYITEYSPFDKFHVVKVKYIKDLPKMRIGNVYVRGKFVDLKRTHFVADSSKSNANSQEETSVTRSSKLYKVLIILFGSLFFLPIWVPTICTVSLVTSLYSMVKIRVLRYPEYNEHWARVKDGVYGSKPINEQDLKIGTQKRSQRARLQTHESFKGDTSEITENAMERMLYVEDRFMGDAQNAQVEEDNAGDQDLAVKADQEQEDGSNHLTFNFISDYETDSEDAAPPLESLSTAEQINLMFSRKKKLFEMDPNLHDECIRVHQDQLSSMDTKGYPVFVKEHRLPLNDDKRSVVENLNSINWVKLPVYLDAWNAHDGIVARRGPRTNPKGTATIALWVSVLREHLDQRQSTARV
;
A
#
# COMPACT_ATOMS: atom_id res chain seq x y z
N MET A 1 6.19 11.01 -31.96
CA MET A 1 5.29 9.99 -31.40
C MET A 1 6.17 8.90 -30.84
N ALA A 2 6.19 8.72 -29.52
CA ALA A 2 7.17 7.89 -28.84
C ALA A 2 6.73 6.41 -28.85
N ASP A 3 7.62 5.56 -29.31
CA ASP A 3 7.48 4.13 -29.53
C ASP A 3 7.52 3.33 -28.21
N HIS A 4 6.61 3.65 -27.29
CA HIS A 4 6.59 3.04 -25.95
C HIS A 4 5.96 1.64 -25.96
N ASP A 5 5.04 1.36 -26.88
CA ASP A 5 4.34 0.07 -26.96
C ASP A 5 5.29 -1.05 -27.41
N GLN A 6 6.20 -0.76 -28.36
CA GLN A 6 7.18 -1.74 -28.82
C GLN A 6 8.25 -2.02 -27.75
N LEU A 7 8.59 -1.03 -26.91
CA LEU A 7 9.52 -1.22 -25.80
C LEU A 7 8.98 -2.24 -24.78
N LEU A 8 7.73 -2.09 -24.33
CA LEU A 8 7.14 -3.02 -23.36
C LEU A 8 7.12 -4.46 -23.87
N LYS A 9 6.76 -4.64 -25.15
CA LYS A 9 6.84 -5.93 -25.82
C LYS A 9 8.26 -6.49 -25.80
N SER A 10 9.24 -5.70 -26.23
CA SER A 10 10.65 -6.12 -26.26
C SER A 10 11.21 -6.45 -24.88
N MET A 11 10.73 -5.79 -23.82
CA MET A 11 11.12 -6.08 -22.44
C MET A 11 10.54 -7.39 -21.94
N ALA A 12 9.33 -7.73 -22.37
CA ALA A 12 8.63 -8.96 -22.01
C ALA A 12 9.04 -10.18 -22.84
N GLU A 13 9.81 -10.02 -23.91
CA GLU A 13 10.29 -11.16 -24.70
C GLU A 13 11.27 -12.05 -23.91
N PRO A 14 11.13 -13.39 -23.94
CA PRO A 14 12.00 -14.31 -23.19
C PRO A 14 13.49 -14.17 -23.48
N GLY A 15 13.84 -13.74 -24.70
CA GLY A 15 15.22 -13.51 -25.13
C GLY A 15 15.85 -12.24 -24.52
N SER A 16 15.04 -11.30 -24.03
CA SER A 16 15.48 -9.98 -23.59
C SER A 16 16.28 -10.05 -22.29
N ARG A 17 17.19 -9.07 -22.10
CA ARG A 17 17.94 -8.94 -20.85
C ARG A 17 17.03 -8.70 -19.63
N TYR A 18 15.87 -8.06 -19.84
CA TYR A 18 14.93 -7.73 -18.79
C TYR A 18 14.20 -8.98 -18.30
N PHE A 19 13.70 -9.80 -19.23
CA PHE A 19 13.06 -11.07 -18.91
C PHE A 19 14.03 -12.05 -18.24
N LYS A 20 15.27 -12.14 -18.75
CA LYS A 20 16.33 -12.94 -18.12
C LYS A 20 16.66 -12.47 -16.71
N GLY A 21 16.73 -11.15 -16.49
CA GLY A 21 16.90 -10.58 -15.16
C GLY A 21 15.75 -10.94 -14.22
N LEU A 22 14.51 -10.82 -14.69
CA LEU A 22 13.31 -11.19 -13.94
C LEU A 22 13.26 -12.69 -13.59
N SER A 23 13.76 -13.53 -14.49
CA SER A 23 13.83 -14.98 -14.28
C SER A 23 14.87 -15.39 -13.23
N ARG A 24 15.85 -14.53 -12.92
CA ARG A 24 16.88 -14.81 -11.90
C ARG A 24 16.40 -14.66 -10.47
N PHE A 25 15.27 -13.99 -10.23
CA PHE A 25 14.71 -13.93 -8.88
C PHE A 25 14.28 -15.34 -8.45
N GLU A 26 14.66 -15.75 -7.25
CA GLU A 26 14.30 -17.05 -6.69
C GLU A 26 12.77 -17.16 -6.51
N LYS A 27 12.18 -16.15 -5.88
CA LYS A 27 10.75 -16.01 -5.66
C LYS A 27 10.24 -14.75 -6.33
N ARG A 28 9.10 -14.86 -7.01
CA ARG A 28 8.39 -13.74 -7.62
C ARG A 28 6.97 -13.73 -7.09
N THR A 29 6.58 -12.62 -6.46
CA THR A 29 5.25 -12.45 -5.88
C THR A 29 4.63 -11.17 -6.43
N LEU A 30 3.37 -11.24 -6.83
CA LEU A 30 2.56 -10.10 -7.25
C LEU A 30 1.47 -9.89 -6.23
N MET A 31 1.37 -8.67 -5.70
CA MET A 31 0.23 -8.26 -4.91
C MET A 31 -0.61 -7.32 -5.78
N ALA A 32 -1.85 -7.71 -6.05
CA ALA A 32 -2.75 -6.98 -6.93
C ALA A 32 -3.98 -6.56 -6.14
N ASN A 33 -4.13 -5.26 -5.93
CA ASN A 33 -5.27 -4.74 -5.20
C ASN A 33 -6.53 -4.74 -6.08
N ILE A 34 -7.66 -5.17 -5.52
CA ILE A 34 -8.91 -5.32 -6.28
C ILE A 34 -9.83 -4.08 -6.22
N GLN A 35 -9.56 -3.11 -5.35
CA GLN A 35 -10.42 -1.93 -5.16
C GLN A 35 -9.62 -0.64 -4.94
N ASN A 36 -10.05 0.49 -5.51
CA ASN A 36 -9.52 1.83 -5.22
C ASN A 36 -8.03 2.07 -5.58
N ASP A 37 -7.40 1.22 -6.41
CA ASP A 37 -6.10 1.53 -7.01
C ASP A 37 -6.28 2.33 -8.30
N ARG A 38 -6.05 3.64 -8.23
CA ARG A 38 -6.19 4.56 -9.37
C ARG A 38 -4.98 4.58 -10.29
N THR A 39 -3.82 4.12 -9.82
CA THR A 39 -2.56 4.19 -10.57
C THR A 39 -2.26 2.88 -11.27
N VAL A 40 -2.60 1.75 -10.66
CA VAL A 40 -2.33 0.41 -11.21
C VAL A 40 -3.60 -0.43 -11.15
N ALA A 41 -4.21 -0.66 -12.31
CA ALA A 41 -5.40 -1.51 -12.40
C ALA A 41 -5.10 -2.97 -11.98
N PHE A 42 -6.15 -3.68 -11.56
CA PHE A 42 -6.02 -5.08 -11.14
C PHE A 42 -5.42 -5.96 -12.25
N PHE A 43 -5.91 -5.84 -13.48
CA PHE A 43 -5.49 -6.71 -14.59
C PHE A 43 -4.00 -6.52 -14.98
N THR A 44 -3.44 -5.33 -14.77
CA THR A 44 -2.01 -5.06 -15.03
C THR A 44 -1.14 -5.62 -13.91
N SER A 45 -1.49 -5.35 -12.64
CA SER A 45 -0.75 -5.84 -11.47
C SER A 45 -0.83 -7.37 -11.31
N TYR A 46 -1.97 -7.97 -11.62
CA TYR A 46 -2.18 -9.42 -11.58
C TYR A 46 -1.70 -10.14 -12.85
N ILE A 47 -1.29 -9.41 -13.89
CA ILE A 47 -0.87 -9.94 -15.20
C ILE A 47 -1.94 -10.89 -15.77
N THR A 48 -3.12 -10.34 -16.06
CA THR A 48 -4.27 -11.10 -16.59
C THR A 48 -4.98 -10.30 -17.67
N GLU A 49 -5.72 -11.00 -18.52
CA GLU A 49 -6.55 -10.38 -19.55
C GLU A 49 -7.96 -10.05 -19.07
N TYR A 50 -8.30 -10.38 -17.83
CA TYR A 50 -9.63 -10.22 -17.26
C TYR A 50 -9.67 -9.03 -16.29
N SER A 51 -10.70 -8.19 -16.40
CA SER A 51 -11.00 -7.14 -15.43
C SER A 51 -12.33 -7.39 -14.72
N PRO A 52 -12.38 -8.35 -13.78
CA PRO A 52 -13.63 -8.71 -13.12
C PRO A 52 -14.11 -7.66 -12.11
N PHE A 53 -13.20 -6.84 -11.58
CA PHE A 53 -13.49 -5.91 -10.48
C PHE A 53 -13.85 -4.49 -10.93
N ASP A 54 -13.92 -4.22 -12.25
CA ASP A 54 -14.35 -2.91 -12.77
C ASP A 54 -15.75 -2.53 -12.27
N LYS A 55 -16.63 -3.53 -12.15
CA LYS A 55 -17.97 -3.39 -11.59
C LYS A 55 -18.04 -4.06 -10.22
N PHE A 56 -17.42 -3.45 -9.23
CA PHE A 56 -17.30 -4.03 -7.89
C PHE A 56 -18.66 -4.41 -7.23
N HIS A 57 -19.74 -3.71 -7.57
CA HIS A 57 -21.09 -3.94 -7.03
C HIS A 57 -21.75 -5.25 -7.49
N VAL A 58 -21.30 -5.85 -8.60
CA VAL A 58 -21.82 -7.15 -9.08
C VAL A 58 -20.95 -8.33 -8.66
N VAL A 59 -19.87 -8.10 -7.91
CA VAL A 59 -18.92 -9.16 -7.52
C VAL A 59 -19.01 -9.40 -6.02
N LYS A 60 -19.40 -10.58 -5.56
CA LYS A 60 -19.33 -10.93 -4.14
C LYS A 60 -17.93 -11.41 -3.80
N VAL A 61 -17.12 -10.52 -3.23
CA VAL A 61 -15.74 -10.82 -2.83
C VAL A 61 -15.73 -11.76 -1.63
N LYS A 62 -14.97 -12.85 -1.74
CA LYS A 62 -14.69 -13.76 -0.64
C LYS A 62 -13.23 -13.69 -0.28
N TYR A 63 -12.94 -13.82 1.00
CA TYR A 63 -11.58 -13.80 1.53
C TYR A 63 -11.16 -15.20 1.98
N ILE A 64 -9.86 -15.39 2.05
CA ILE A 64 -9.24 -16.57 2.68
C ILE A 64 -9.68 -16.61 4.14
N LYS A 65 -10.14 -17.79 4.58
CA LYS A 65 -10.64 -18.00 5.94
C LYS A 65 -9.51 -18.11 6.94
N ASP A 66 -9.83 -17.86 8.21
CA ASP A 66 -8.97 -18.13 9.36
C ASP A 66 -7.65 -17.37 9.38
N LEU A 67 -7.58 -16.24 8.66
CA LEU A 67 -6.44 -15.35 8.74
C LEU A 67 -6.38 -14.73 10.15
N PRO A 68 -5.26 -14.84 10.87
CA PRO A 68 -5.13 -14.25 12.20
C PRO A 68 -5.19 -12.71 12.17
N LYS A 69 -5.69 -12.14 13.27
CA LYS A 69 -5.68 -10.68 13.50
C LYS A 69 -4.33 -10.28 14.08
N MET A 70 -3.90 -9.05 13.80
CA MET A 70 -2.69 -8.46 14.36
C MET A 70 -2.99 -7.08 14.94
N ARG A 71 -2.22 -6.67 15.95
CA ARG A 71 -2.36 -5.37 16.58
C ARG A 71 -1.36 -4.40 15.98
N ILE A 72 -1.87 -3.32 15.39
CA ILE A 72 -1.07 -2.25 14.79
C ILE A 72 -1.47 -0.94 15.45
N GLY A 73 -0.56 -0.40 16.26
CA GLY A 73 -0.85 0.70 17.17
C GLY A 73 -1.97 0.32 18.15
N ASN A 74 -3.08 1.05 18.10
CA ASN A 74 -4.26 0.81 18.94
C ASN A 74 -5.38 0.07 18.20
N VAL A 75 -5.08 -0.51 17.04
CA VAL A 75 -6.07 -1.07 16.12
C VAL A 75 -5.77 -2.53 15.86
N TYR A 76 -6.78 -3.39 15.91
CA TYR A 76 -6.68 -4.78 15.46
C TYR A 76 -7.11 -4.85 14.00
N VAL A 77 -6.25 -5.37 13.14
CA VAL A 77 -6.49 -5.50 11.71
C VAL A 77 -6.15 -6.90 11.23
N ARG A 78 -6.83 -7.34 10.19
CA ARG A 78 -6.57 -8.60 9.48
C ARG A 78 -6.22 -8.23 8.04
N GLY A 79 -5.17 -8.84 7.49
CA GLY A 79 -4.90 -8.69 6.06
C GLY A 79 -5.98 -9.43 5.26
N LYS A 80 -6.52 -8.80 4.21
CA LYS A 80 -7.65 -9.33 3.43
C LYS A 80 -7.11 -9.89 2.10
N PHE A 81 -6.67 -11.15 2.10
CA PHE A 81 -6.37 -11.87 0.85
C PHE A 81 -7.66 -12.41 0.23
N VAL A 82 -7.83 -12.14 -1.05
CA VAL A 82 -9.05 -12.47 -1.80
C VAL A 82 -8.94 -13.91 -2.29
N ASP A 83 -10.02 -14.66 -2.12
CA ASP A 83 -10.16 -16.02 -2.62
C ASP A 83 -10.91 -15.97 -3.95
N LEU A 84 -10.17 -16.04 -5.06
CA LEU A 84 -10.75 -15.99 -6.40
C LEU A 84 -11.55 -17.24 -6.76
N LYS A 85 -11.40 -18.37 -6.04
CA LYS A 85 -12.18 -19.60 -6.28
C LYS A 85 -13.59 -19.46 -5.71
N ARG A 86 -13.72 -18.76 -4.58
CA ARG A 86 -15.02 -18.54 -3.90
C ARG A 86 -15.69 -17.23 -4.30
N THR A 87 -14.94 -16.26 -4.81
CA THR A 87 -15.46 -15.00 -5.33
C THR A 87 -16.26 -15.26 -6.62
N HIS A 88 -17.46 -14.69 -6.73
CA HIS A 88 -18.36 -14.91 -7.87
C HIS A 88 -19.22 -13.68 -8.16
N PHE A 89 -19.80 -13.61 -9.36
CA PHE A 89 -20.76 -12.57 -9.73
C PHE A 89 -22.14 -12.84 -9.12
N VAL A 90 -22.86 -11.79 -8.74
CA VAL A 90 -24.23 -11.85 -8.22
C VAL A 90 -25.20 -11.35 -9.30
N ALA A 91 -26.21 -12.15 -9.64
CA ALA A 91 -27.17 -11.85 -10.71
C ALA A 91 -28.16 -10.72 -10.35
N ASP A 92 -28.53 -10.59 -9.08
CA ASP A 92 -29.46 -9.56 -8.58
C ASP A 92 -28.72 -8.41 -7.90
N SER A 93 -28.35 -7.40 -8.67
CA SER A 93 -27.76 -6.15 -8.17
C SER A 93 -28.75 -5.24 -7.43
N SER A 94 -30.06 -5.53 -7.49
CA SER A 94 -31.14 -4.69 -6.96
C SER A 94 -31.42 -4.88 -5.45
N LYS A 95 -30.90 -5.94 -4.83
CA LYS A 95 -31.01 -6.20 -3.37
C LYS A 95 -29.68 -6.50 -2.68
N SER A 96 -28.60 -6.55 -3.44
CA SER A 96 -27.28 -6.90 -2.92
C SER A 96 -26.53 -5.62 -2.52
N ASN A 97 -26.83 -5.10 -1.34
CA ASN A 97 -25.88 -4.27 -0.58
C ASN A 97 -24.68 -5.11 -0.07
N ALA A 98 -24.28 -6.20 -0.76
CA ALA A 98 -23.28 -7.14 -0.27
C ALA A 98 -21.87 -6.52 -0.15
N ASN A 99 -21.60 -5.47 -0.94
CA ASN A 99 -20.36 -4.69 -0.88
C ASN A 99 -20.62 -3.17 -0.80
N SER A 100 -21.85 -2.76 -0.47
CA SER A 100 -22.25 -1.36 -0.57
C SER A 100 -21.78 -0.58 0.64
N GLN A 101 -20.90 0.37 0.40
CA GLN A 101 -20.62 1.47 1.31
C GLN A 101 -21.88 2.36 1.34
N GLU A 102 -22.74 2.17 2.35
CA GLU A 102 -24.02 2.86 2.42
C GLU A 102 -23.86 4.36 2.68
N GLU A 103 -24.78 5.10 2.07
CA GLU A 103 -24.72 6.52 1.83
C GLU A 103 -24.47 7.36 3.09
N THR A 104 -23.51 8.28 2.96
CA THR A 104 -23.24 9.36 3.90
C THR A 104 -24.51 10.05 4.40
N SER A 105 -24.56 10.27 5.73
CA SER A 105 -25.45 11.14 6.52
C SER A 105 -26.57 11.89 5.78
N VAL A 106 -27.78 11.81 6.35
CA VAL A 106 -29.04 12.47 5.94
C VAL A 106 -28.88 13.95 5.52
N THR A 107 -27.87 14.65 6.03
CA THR A 107 -27.53 16.04 5.64
C THR A 107 -27.04 16.20 4.19
N ARG A 108 -26.74 15.11 3.47
CA ARG A 108 -26.28 15.10 2.06
C ARG A 108 -27.37 14.70 1.04
N SER A 109 -28.56 14.31 1.48
CA SER A 109 -29.67 13.87 0.60
C SER A 109 -30.37 15.04 -0.11
N SER A 110 -30.39 16.23 0.50
CA SER A 110 -31.09 17.37 -0.09
C SER A 110 -30.32 17.95 -1.27
N LYS A 111 -30.90 17.83 -2.47
CA LYS A 111 -30.38 18.43 -3.72
C LYS A 111 -30.16 19.94 -3.58
N LEU A 112 -30.99 20.62 -2.78
CA LEU A 112 -30.90 22.05 -2.51
C LEU A 112 -29.65 22.45 -1.72
N TYR A 113 -29.26 21.67 -0.71
CA TYR A 113 -28.07 21.98 0.08
C TYR A 113 -26.78 21.77 -0.73
N LYS A 114 -26.74 20.75 -1.59
CA LYS A 114 -25.66 20.57 -2.58
C LYS A 114 -25.53 21.77 -3.50
N VAL A 115 -26.65 22.28 -4.04
CA VAL A 115 -26.65 23.47 -4.91
C VAL A 115 -26.21 24.71 -4.15
N LEU A 116 -26.66 24.91 -2.91
CA LEU A 116 -26.27 26.05 -2.08
C LEU A 116 -24.78 26.06 -1.73
N ILE A 117 -24.20 24.90 -1.38
CA ILE A 117 -22.75 24.79 -1.12
C ILE A 117 -21.95 25.08 -2.39
N ILE A 118 -22.37 24.55 -3.54
CA ILE A 118 -21.69 24.82 -4.82
C ILE A 118 -21.80 26.30 -5.18
N LEU A 119 -22.98 26.91 -5.02
CA LEU A 119 -23.21 28.33 -5.29
C LEU A 119 -22.33 29.21 -4.39
N PHE A 120 -22.35 28.98 -3.09
CA PHE A 120 -21.59 29.76 -2.10
C PHE A 120 -20.08 29.57 -2.28
N GLY A 121 -19.65 28.33 -2.54
CA GLY A 121 -18.28 28.02 -2.91
C GLY A 121 -17.86 28.74 -4.19
N SER A 122 -18.68 28.72 -5.24
CA SER A 122 -18.34 29.37 -6.52
C SER A 122 -18.26 30.89 -6.39
N LEU A 123 -19.14 31.52 -5.62
CA LEU A 123 -19.19 32.97 -5.47
C LEU A 123 -17.99 33.51 -4.69
N PHE A 124 -17.45 32.72 -3.75
CA PHE A 124 -16.31 33.14 -2.92
C PHE A 124 -14.97 32.68 -3.49
N PHE A 125 -14.89 31.45 -4.01
CA PHE A 125 -13.65 30.91 -4.55
C PHE A 125 -13.32 31.45 -5.93
N LEU A 126 -14.27 31.58 -6.86
CA LEU A 126 -13.93 32.02 -8.23
C LEU A 126 -13.28 33.41 -8.30
N PRO A 127 -13.79 34.47 -7.66
CA PRO A 127 -13.20 35.80 -7.79
C PRO A 127 -11.87 35.95 -7.06
N ILE A 128 -11.56 35.09 -6.07
CA ILE A 128 -10.32 35.15 -5.32
C ILE A 128 -9.28 34.20 -5.91
N TRP A 129 -9.67 32.96 -6.18
CA TRP A 129 -8.81 31.84 -6.57
C TRP A 129 -8.34 31.94 -8.02
N VAL A 130 -9.21 32.36 -8.95
CA VAL A 130 -8.83 32.51 -10.36
C VAL A 130 -7.74 33.57 -10.52
N PRO A 131 -7.86 34.79 -9.95
CA PRO A 131 -6.76 35.76 -9.99
C PRO A 131 -5.48 35.27 -9.30
N THR A 132 -5.58 34.55 -8.17
CA THR A 132 -4.36 34.04 -7.50
C THR A 132 -3.63 33.00 -8.34
N ILE A 133 -4.35 32.08 -9.01
CA ILE A 133 -3.71 31.12 -9.90
C ILE A 133 -3.08 31.81 -11.11
N CYS A 134 -3.79 32.76 -11.71
CA CYS A 134 -3.27 33.51 -12.84
C CYS A 134 -1.98 34.26 -12.45
N THR A 135 -1.94 34.92 -11.29
CA THR A 135 -0.74 35.64 -10.83
C THR A 135 0.41 34.69 -10.51
N VAL A 136 0.17 33.60 -9.79
CA VAL A 136 1.19 32.59 -9.47
C VAL A 136 1.73 31.92 -10.74
N SER A 137 0.87 31.58 -11.69
CA SER A 137 1.25 30.98 -12.97
C SER A 137 2.10 31.95 -13.81
N LEU A 138 1.74 33.24 -13.83
CA LEU A 138 2.53 34.28 -14.52
C LEU A 138 3.92 34.44 -13.89
N VAL A 139 3.99 34.53 -12.56
CA VAL A 139 5.26 34.70 -11.83
C VAL A 139 6.17 33.49 -12.03
N THR A 140 5.62 32.28 -11.91
CA THR A 140 6.39 31.03 -12.11
C THR A 140 6.87 30.88 -13.55
N SER A 141 6.05 31.26 -14.53
CA SER A 141 6.44 31.25 -15.95
C SER A 141 7.56 32.25 -16.24
N LEU A 142 7.46 33.47 -15.70
CA LEU A 142 8.49 34.50 -15.85
C LEU A 142 9.81 34.05 -15.19
N TYR A 143 9.72 33.53 -13.97
CA TYR A 143 10.87 33.00 -13.24
C TYR A 143 11.53 31.83 -14.00
N SER A 144 10.74 30.91 -14.55
CA SER A 144 11.24 29.79 -15.36
C SER A 144 11.96 30.28 -16.62
N MET A 145 11.37 31.24 -17.36
CA MET A 145 12.02 31.82 -18.53
C MET A 145 13.35 32.51 -18.20
N VAL A 146 13.40 33.28 -17.10
CA VAL A 146 14.63 33.93 -16.64
C VAL A 146 15.65 32.89 -16.21
N LYS A 147 15.24 31.89 -15.43
CA LYS A 147 16.10 30.81 -14.94
C LYS A 147 16.71 29.99 -16.06
N ILE A 148 15.94 29.65 -17.10
CA ILE A 148 16.41 28.90 -18.27
C ILE A 148 17.42 29.73 -19.10
N ARG A 149 17.27 31.06 -19.15
CA ARG A 149 18.22 31.95 -19.85
C ARG A 149 19.51 32.20 -19.07
N VAL A 150 19.44 32.23 -17.74
CA VAL A 150 20.59 32.58 -16.88
C VAL A 150 21.43 31.37 -16.50
N LEU A 151 20.82 30.19 -16.30
CA LEU A 151 21.55 28.99 -15.92
C LEU A 151 22.08 28.27 -17.17
N ARG A 152 23.41 28.20 -17.29
CA ARG A 152 24.05 27.28 -18.23
C ARG A 152 23.69 25.84 -17.86
N TYR A 153 23.24 25.09 -18.84
CA TYR A 153 22.99 23.66 -18.70
C TYR A 153 24.29 22.94 -18.30
N PRO A 154 24.27 22.06 -17.29
CA PRO A 154 25.44 21.26 -16.96
C PRO A 154 25.72 20.28 -18.11
N GLU A 155 26.98 20.09 -18.47
CA GLU A 155 27.37 19.13 -19.50
C GLU A 155 27.12 17.70 -19.01
N TYR A 156 26.00 17.12 -19.43
CA TYR A 156 25.52 15.81 -18.97
C TYR A 156 26.44 14.67 -19.41
N ASN A 157 26.99 14.75 -20.62
CA ASN A 157 27.76 13.65 -21.21
C ASN A 157 29.03 13.35 -20.41
N GLU A 158 29.77 14.40 -20.03
CA GLU A 158 30.99 14.21 -19.24
C GLU A 158 30.69 13.77 -17.81
N HIS A 159 29.65 14.32 -17.18
CA HIS A 159 29.24 13.91 -15.84
C HIS A 159 28.82 12.44 -15.80
N TRP A 160 27.98 11.99 -16.75
CA TRP A 160 27.56 10.59 -16.83
C TRP A 160 28.70 9.65 -17.20
N ALA A 161 29.65 10.08 -18.05
CA ALA A 161 30.85 9.31 -18.33
C ALA A 161 31.70 9.11 -17.06
N ARG A 162 31.90 10.16 -16.26
CA ARG A 162 32.63 10.09 -14.97
C ARG A 162 31.92 9.19 -13.95
N VAL A 163 30.61 9.33 -13.80
CA VAL A 163 29.82 8.50 -12.87
C VAL A 163 29.86 7.03 -13.29
N LYS A 164 29.73 6.74 -14.59
CA LYS A 164 29.79 5.37 -15.10
C LYS A 164 31.17 4.74 -14.86
N ASP A 165 32.24 5.49 -15.06
CA ASP A 165 33.62 5.02 -14.82
C ASP A 165 33.94 4.84 -13.33
N GLY A 166 33.33 5.63 -12.43
CA GLY A 166 33.47 5.45 -10.98
C GLY A 166 32.63 4.32 -10.38
N VAL A 167 31.48 3.98 -10.99
CA VAL A 167 30.59 2.90 -10.50
C VAL A 167 30.96 1.54 -11.11
N TYR A 168 31.32 1.51 -12.40
CA TYR A 168 31.60 0.28 -13.14
C TYR A 168 33.07 0.11 -13.55
N GLY A 169 33.87 1.17 -13.48
CA GLY A 169 35.31 1.13 -13.74
C GLY A 169 36.13 1.03 -12.45
N SER A 170 37.45 1.09 -12.58
CA SER A 170 38.41 0.95 -11.48
C SER A 170 38.88 2.29 -10.89
N LYS A 171 38.29 3.42 -11.32
CA LYS A 171 38.67 4.74 -10.81
C LYS A 171 37.93 5.06 -9.51
N PRO A 172 38.60 5.72 -8.54
CA PRO A 172 37.95 6.13 -7.30
C PRO A 172 36.85 7.16 -7.57
N ILE A 173 35.80 7.13 -6.74
CA ILE A 173 34.69 8.07 -6.79
C ILE A 173 35.22 9.50 -6.55
N ASN A 174 34.82 10.44 -7.41
CA ASN A 174 35.23 11.84 -7.28
C ASN A 174 34.66 12.46 -5.99
N GLU A 175 35.54 12.96 -5.11
CA GLU A 175 35.16 13.57 -3.84
C GLU A 175 34.24 14.78 -3.97
N GLN A 176 34.36 15.56 -5.06
CA GLN A 176 33.52 16.72 -5.29
C GLN A 176 32.08 16.30 -5.61
N ASP A 177 31.89 15.29 -6.45
CA ASP A 177 30.57 14.74 -6.78
C ASP A 177 29.93 14.09 -5.54
N LEU A 178 30.73 13.43 -4.70
CA LEU A 178 30.27 12.88 -3.42
C LEU A 178 29.79 14.00 -2.48
N LYS A 179 30.57 15.08 -2.30
CA LYS A 179 30.22 16.24 -1.46
C LYS A 179 28.97 16.97 -1.96
N ILE A 180 28.85 17.18 -3.28
CA ILE A 180 27.66 17.77 -3.88
C ILE A 180 26.44 16.84 -3.67
N GLY A 181 26.64 15.53 -3.82
CA GLY A 181 25.61 14.53 -3.61
C GLY A 181 25.13 14.43 -2.16
N THR A 182 26.02 14.53 -1.17
CA THR A 182 25.67 14.56 0.24
C THR A 182 25.01 15.87 0.64
N GLN A 183 25.50 17.02 0.15
CA GLN A 183 24.90 18.33 0.40
C GLN A 183 23.48 18.42 -0.20
N LYS A 184 23.26 17.90 -1.42
CA LYS A 184 21.91 17.83 -2.01
C LYS A 184 21.01 16.84 -1.29
N ARG A 185 21.54 15.78 -0.67
CA ARG A 185 20.77 14.86 0.18
C ARG A 185 20.35 15.52 1.49
N SER A 186 21.27 16.22 2.18
CA SER A 186 20.96 16.94 3.41
C SER A 186 20.01 18.12 3.17
N GLN A 187 20.17 18.85 2.07
CA GLN A 187 19.22 19.89 1.66
C GLN A 187 17.83 19.31 1.35
N ARG A 188 17.75 18.16 0.66
CA ARG A 188 16.48 17.47 0.42
C ARG A 188 15.83 16.99 1.72
N ALA A 189 16.60 16.46 2.66
CA ALA A 189 16.09 16.08 3.98
C ALA A 189 15.52 17.31 4.72
N ARG A 190 16.24 18.43 4.73
CA ARG A 190 15.76 19.70 5.33
C ARG A 190 14.53 20.29 4.63
N LEU A 191 14.46 20.19 3.30
CA LEU A 191 13.30 20.65 2.54
C LEU A 191 12.09 19.73 2.73
N GLN A 192 12.29 18.42 2.88
CA GLN A 192 11.22 17.49 3.26
C GLN A 192 10.61 17.85 4.62
N THR A 193 11.42 18.28 5.59
CA THR A 193 10.91 18.80 6.87
C THR A 193 10.22 20.16 6.78
N HIS A 194 10.52 21.00 5.77
CA HIS A 194 9.90 22.33 5.63
C HIS A 194 8.71 22.39 4.66
N GLU A 195 8.65 21.53 3.64
CA GLU A 195 7.47 21.31 2.79
C GLU A 195 6.38 20.49 3.51
N SER A 196 6.66 20.06 4.76
CA SER A 196 5.71 19.35 5.61
C SER A 196 4.38 20.09 5.68
N PHE A 197 4.31 21.43 5.67
CA PHE A 197 3.00 22.11 5.77
C PHE A 197 2.01 21.75 4.64
N LYS A 198 2.47 21.48 3.42
CA LYS A 198 1.61 21.05 2.29
C LYS A 198 1.41 19.53 2.26
N GLY A 199 2.39 18.76 2.71
CA GLY A 199 2.29 17.31 2.91
C GLY A 199 1.37 16.95 4.09
N ASP A 200 1.58 17.56 5.25
CA ASP A 200 0.88 17.39 6.52
C ASP A 200 -0.60 17.69 6.39
N THR A 201 -1.02 18.72 5.64
CA THR A 201 -2.46 18.97 5.43
C THR A 201 -3.11 17.90 4.57
N SER A 202 -2.43 17.43 3.52
CA SER A 202 -2.90 16.30 2.71
C SER A 202 -2.89 14.99 3.50
N GLU A 203 -1.88 14.77 4.33
CA GLU A 203 -1.73 13.62 5.20
C GLU A 203 -2.76 13.61 6.33
N ILE A 204 -3.05 14.76 6.96
CA ILE A 204 -4.12 14.88 7.96
C ILE A 204 -5.46 14.58 7.32
N THR A 205 -5.73 15.14 6.13
CA THR A 205 -6.99 14.91 5.42
C THR A 205 -7.13 13.45 5.02
N GLU A 206 -6.07 12.85 4.50
CA GLU A 206 -6.04 11.45 4.11
C GLU A 206 -6.13 10.51 5.31
N ASN A 207 -5.37 10.74 6.38
CA ASN A 207 -5.47 9.97 7.62
C ASN A 207 -6.85 10.10 8.27
N ALA A 208 -7.47 11.28 8.22
CA ALA A 208 -8.85 11.47 8.70
C ALA A 208 -9.84 10.65 7.86
N MET A 209 -9.66 10.64 6.54
CA MET A 209 -10.49 9.88 5.62
C MET A 209 -10.27 8.36 5.77
N GLU A 210 -9.03 7.90 5.92
CA GLU A 210 -8.69 6.49 6.18
C GLU A 210 -9.26 6.02 7.52
N ARG A 211 -9.20 6.85 8.57
CA ARG A 211 -9.86 6.56 9.85
C ARG A 211 -11.37 6.50 9.72
N MET A 212 -11.97 7.36 8.91
CA MET A 212 -13.41 7.31 8.64
C MET A 212 -13.80 6.02 7.93
N LEU A 213 -13.04 5.62 6.89
CA LEU A 213 -13.24 4.34 6.18
C LEU A 213 -13.06 3.14 7.11
N TYR A 214 -12.08 3.19 8.01
CA TYR A 214 -11.86 2.14 9.00
C TYR A 214 -13.01 2.04 10.02
N VAL A 215 -13.48 3.19 10.52
CA VAL A 215 -14.59 3.27 11.47
C VAL A 215 -15.90 2.82 10.81
N GLU A 216 -16.11 3.18 9.55
CA GLU A 216 -17.24 2.75 8.73
C GLU A 216 -17.27 1.22 8.57
N ASP A 217 -16.16 0.58 8.17
CA ASP A 217 -16.04 -0.88 8.05
C ASP A 217 -16.40 -1.58 9.38
N ARG A 218 -16.03 -0.98 10.53
CA ARG A 218 -16.35 -1.51 11.86
C ARG A 218 -17.83 -1.38 12.22
N PHE A 219 -18.44 -0.22 12.00
CA PHE A 219 -19.87 -0.03 12.26
C PHE A 219 -20.75 -0.88 11.33
N MET A 220 -20.26 -1.17 10.12
CA MET A 220 -20.94 -2.03 9.15
C MET A 220 -20.90 -3.51 9.55
N GLY A 221 -19.79 -3.99 10.14
CA GLY A 221 -19.68 -5.36 10.66
C GLY A 221 -20.74 -5.68 11.73
N ASP A 222 -21.03 -4.74 12.63
CA ASP A 222 -22.04 -4.90 13.67
C ASP A 222 -23.49 -4.86 13.13
N ALA A 223 -23.74 -4.17 12.02
CA ALA A 223 -25.07 -4.12 11.39
C ALA A 223 -25.41 -5.37 10.56
N GLN A 224 -24.40 -6.05 10.00
CA GLN A 224 -24.58 -7.34 9.32
C GLN A 224 -24.85 -8.51 10.29
N ASN A 225 -24.46 -8.37 11.56
CA ASN A 225 -24.71 -9.37 12.61
C ASN A 225 -26.19 -9.51 13.02
N ALA A 226 -27.09 -8.64 12.53
CA ALA A 226 -28.53 -8.73 12.84
C ALA A 226 -29.37 -9.50 11.79
N GLN A 227 -28.82 -9.90 10.63
CA GLN A 227 -29.58 -10.58 9.57
C GLN A 227 -28.87 -11.74 8.85
N VAL A 228 -27.68 -12.17 9.29
CA VAL A 228 -26.99 -13.35 8.74
C VAL A 228 -26.65 -14.33 9.86
N GLU A 229 -27.67 -14.88 10.51
CA GLU A 229 -27.54 -16.20 11.12
C GLU A 229 -27.64 -17.24 9.99
N GLU A 230 -26.71 -18.21 9.99
CA GLU A 230 -26.51 -19.27 8.98
C GLU A 230 -25.64 -18.89 7.75
N ASP A 231 -24.32 -18.74 7.98
CA ASP A 231 -23.26 -19.25 7.06
C ASP A 231 -21.82 -18.86 7.49
N ASN A 232 -21.66 -18.04 8.55
CA ASN A 232 -20.37 -17.67 9.12
C ASN A 232 -20.39 -17.79 10.66
N ALA A 233 -20.70 -18.98 11.19
CA ALA A 233 -20.58 -19.24 12.63
C ALA A 233 -19.10 -19.30 13.04
N GLY A 234 -18.54 -18.16 13.44
CA GLY A 234 -17.17 -18.05 13.96
C GLY A 234 -16.65 -16.63 14.14
N ASP A 235 -17.24 -15.62 13.49
CA ASP A 235 -16.84 -14.21 13.64
C ASP A 235 -17.66 -13.56 14.78
N GLN A 236 -17.30 -13.83 16.03
CA GLN A 236 -17.71 -13.00 17.16
C GLN A 236 -16.62 -11.96 17.44
N ASP A 237 -16.82 -10.74 16.95
CA ASP A 237 -16.03 -9.56 17.31
C ASP A 237 -16.39 -9.07 18.73
N LEU A 238 -15.87 -9.73 19.76
CA LEU A 238 -15.93 -9.20 21.12
C LEU A 238 -14.83 -8.14 21.33
N ALA A 239 -15.17 -6.88 21.10
CA ALA A 239 -14.36 -5.76 21.55
C ALA A 239 -14.56 -5.52 23.05
N VAL A 240 -13.72 -6.13 23.88
CA VAL A 240 -13.55 -5.77 25.28
C VAL A 240 -12.96 -4.36 25.35
N LYS A 241 -13.65 -3.45 26.05
CA LYS A 241 -13.07 -2.17 26.49
C LYS A 241 -11.87 -2.49 27.37
N ALA A 242 -10.69 -2.06 26.95
CA ALA A 242 -9.49 -2.12 27.78
C ALA A 242 -9.58 -1.06 28.88
N ASP A 243 -10.25 -1.40 29.97
CA ASP A 243 -10.05 -0.85 31.30
C ASP A 243 -10.12 -2.03 32.27
N GLN A 244 -8.99 -2.69 32.51
CA GLN A 244 -8.51 -3.21 33.81
C GLN A 244 -7.29 -4.11 33.62
N GLU A 245 -6.32 -3.90 34.50
CA GLU A 245 -5.07 -4.61 34.62
C GLU A 245 -5.30 -6.08 34.98
N GLN A 246 -4.62 -6.99 34.27
CA GLN A 246 -4.24 -8.26 34.86
C GLN A 246 -3.00 -8.80 34.14
N GLU A 247 -1.92 -8.96 34.92
CA GLU A 247 -0.72 -9.70 34.54
C GLU A 247 -1.09 -11.15 34.26
N ASP A 248 -0.64 -11.70 33.13
CA ASP A 248 -0.45 -13.14 33.05
C ASP A 248 0.78 -13.51 32.23
N GLY A 249 1.58 -14.39 32.81
CA GLY A 249 2.90 -14.79 32.33
C GLY A 249 2.80 -15.89 31.29
N SER A 250 3.16 -15.58 30.05
CA SER A 250 3.60 -16.61 29.10
C SER A 250 4.66 -16.05 28.15
N ASN A 251 5.77 -16.79 28.05
CA ASN A 251 6.91 -16.43 27.22
C ASN A 251 6.59 -16.67 25.73
N HIS A 252 5.96 -15.70 25.06
CA HIS A 252 5.77 -15.72 23.61
C HIS A 252 6.85 -14.87 22.91
N LEU A 253 7.63 -15.51 22.03
CA LEU A 253 8.66 -14.87 21.21
C LEU A 253 8.00 -13.85 20.26
N THR A 254 8.09 -12.57 20.61
CA THR A 254 7.50 -11.45 19.87
C THR A 254 8.54 -10.82 18.93
N PHE A 255 8.17 -10.60 17.67
CA PHE A 255 9.05 -9.95 16.68
C PHE A 255 8.92 -8.43 16.80
N ASN A 256 9.98 -7.76 17.24
CA ASN A 256 9.99 -6.31 17.49
C ASN A 256 10.46 -5.55 16.25
N PHE A 257 9.58 -4.73 15.66
CA PHE A 257 9.98 -3.73 14.67
C PHE A 257 9.89 -2.34 15.29
N ILE A 258 11.05 -1.77 15.63
CA ILE A 258 11.19 -0.36 16.00
C ILE A 258 11.32 0.39 14.67
N SER A 259 10.39 1.30 14.38
CA SER A 259 10.56 2.19 13.22
C SER A 259 11.59 3.26 13.59
N ASP A 260 12.84 3.05 13.15
CA ASP A 260 13.90 4.04 13.24
C ASP A 260 13.69 5.10 12.15
N TYR A 261 12.97 6.16 12.52
CA TYR A 261 13.15 7.46 11.90
C TYR A 261 13.44 8.46 13.03
N GLU A 262 14.70 8.88 13.06
CA GLU A 262 15.32 10.00 13.80
C GLU A 262 15.62 9.81 15.30
N THR A 263 16.85 9.40 15.65
CA THR A 263 18.06 10.24 15.81
C THR A 263 19.08 9.45 16.65
N ASP A 264 20.26 9.18 16.08
CA ASP A 264 21.40 8.66 16.83
C ASP A 264 21.85 9.70 17.86
N SER A 265 21.44 9.51 19.11
CA SER A 265 22.18 9.97 20.28
C SER A 265 22.37 8.76 21.20
N GLU A 266 23.51 8.10 21.04
CA GLU A 266 24.06 7.15 22.01
C GLU A 266 24.41 7.91 23.30
N ASP A 267 23.41 8.24 24.11
CA ASP A 267 23.64 8.63 25.50
C ASP A 267 22.88 7.66 26.39
N ALA A 268 23.65 6.86 27.13
CA ALA A 268 23.13 5.98 28.18
C ALA A 268 22.29 6.81 29.15
N ALA A 269 21.01 6.43 29.31
CA ALA A 269 20.09 7.14 30.19
C ALA A 269 20.66 7.20 31.63
N PRO A 270 20.68 8.38 32.28
CA PRO A 270 21.16 8.51 33.64
C PRO A 270 20.24 7.77 34.64
N PRO A 271 20.76 7.31 35.79
CA PRO A 271 19.98 6.60 36.80
C PRO A 271 18.77 7.41 37.28
N LEU A 272 17.63 6.74 37.48
CA LEU A 272 16.31 7.32 37.78
C LEU A 272 16.22 8.25 39.00
N GLU A 273 17.26 8.29 39.85
CA GLU A 273 17.26 9.02 41.11
C GLU A 273 17.58 10.52 40.96
N SER A 274 18.02 10.98 39.78
CA SER A 274 18.40 12.38 39.55
C SER A 274 17.39 13.21 38.75
N LEU A 275 16.21 12.68 38.41
CA LEU A 275 15.22 13.33 37.54
C LEU A 275 14.03 13.88 38.33
N SER A 276 13.53 15.04 37.93
CA SER A 276 12.37 15.67 38.54
C SER A 276 11.08 14.85 38.34
N THR A 277 10.07 15.03 39.21
CA THR A 277 8.80 14.27 39.12
C THR A 277 8.12 14.40 37.76
N ALA A 278 8.24 15.56 37.09
CA ALA A 278 7.71 15.78 35.75
C ALA A 278 8.46 15.00 34.66
N GLU A 279 9.78 14.83 34.81
CA GLU A 279 10.61 14.02 33.90
C GLU A 279 10.39 12.54 34.10
N GLN A 280 10.21 12.08 35.35
CA GLN A 280 9.83 10.69 35.66
C GLN A 280 8.45 10.34 35.08
N ILE A 281 7.49 11.28 35.17
CA ILE A 281 6.16 11.14 34.59
C ILE A 281 6.24 11.10 33.04
N ASN A 282 7.02 11.98 32.42
CA ASN A 282 7.24 11.95 30.96
C ASN A 282 7.92 10.66 30.52
N LEU A 283 8.88 10.13 31.28
CA LEU A 283 9.55 8.86 30.98
C LEU A 283 8.59 7.66 31.12
N MET A 284 7.69 7.68 32.11
CA MET A 284 6.61 6.70 32.26
C MET A 284 5.61 6.76 31.09
N PHE A 285 5.25 7.95 30.61
CA PHE A 285 4.41 8.13 29.42
C PHE A 285 5.16 7.86 28.09
N SER A 286 6.49 7.85 28.12
CA SER A 286 7.38 7.55 26.98
C SER A 286 7.79 6.07 26.91
N ARG A 287 7.09 5.17 27.63
CA ARG A 287 7.11 3.74 27.27
C ARG A 287 6.50 3.60 25.88
N LYS A 288 7.36 3.58 24.85
CA LYS A 288 7.01 3.33 23.44
C LYS A 288 6.02 2.16 23.38
N LYS A 289 4.73 2.46 23.22
CA LYS A 289 3.71 1.43 23.02
C LYS A 289 4.11 0.62 21.80
N LYS A 290 4.15 -0.71 21.94
CA LYS A 290 4.42 -1.64 20.82
C LYS A 290 3.50 -1.28 19.66
N LEU A 291 4.11 -0.81 18.57
CA LEU A 291 3.43 -0.29 17.39
C LEU A 291 2.94 -1.41 16.47
N PHE A 292 3.54 -2.59 16.58
CA PHE A 292 3.18 -3.78 15.81
C PHE A 292 3.31 -5.00 16.72
N GLU A 293 2.29 -5.85 16.72
CA GLU A 293 2.26 -7.09 17.47
C GLU A 293 1.46 -8.14 16.69
N MET A 294 2.11 -9.28 16.48
CA MET A 294 1.69 -10.37 15.62
C MET A 294 2.35 -11.64 16.13
N ASP A 295 1.63 -12.75 16.14
CA ASP A 295 2.21 -14.08 16.34
C ASP A 295 2.68 -14.65 14.97
N PRO A 296 4.00 -14.74 14.71
CA PRO A 296 4.50 -15.21 13.43
C PRO A 296 4.11 -16.66 13.14
N ASN A 297 4.11 -17.53 14.16
CA ASN A 297 3.90 -18.97 13.98
C ASN A 297 2.47 -19.27 13.52
N LEU A 298 1.49 -18.60 14.15
CA LEU A 298 0.09 -18.72 13.78
C LEU A 298 -0.17 -18.26 12.34
N HIS A 299 0.50 -17.18 11.91
CA HIS A 299 0.37 -16.68 10.54
C HIS A 299 1.05 -17.61 9.54
N ASP A 300 2.23 -18.12 9.85
CA ASP A 300 2.96 -19.06 9.00
C ASP A 300 2.17 -20.36 8.81
N GLU A 301 1.58 -20.90 9.89
CA GLU A 301 0.69 -22.07 9.82
C GLU A 301 -0.54 -21.83 8.95
N CYS A 302 -1.20 -20.69 9.09
CA CYS A 302 -2.35 -20.31 8.27
C CYS A 302 -1.98 -20.20 6.78
N ILE A 303 -0.83 -19.58 6.49
CA ILE A 303 -0.33 -19.45 5.11
C ILE A 303 0.02 -20.82 4.53
N ARG A 304 0.61 -21.72 5.33
CA ARG A 304 0.93 -23.09 4.92
C ARG A 304 -0.33 -23.88 4.55
N VAL A 305 -1.41 -23.74 5.32
CA VAL A 305 -2.71 -24.37 5.03
C VAL A 305 -3.28 -23.88 3.69
N HIS A 306 -3.12 -22.59 3.39
CA HIS A 306 -3.67 -21.97 2.18
C HIS A 306 -2.70 -21.86 1.01
N GLN A 307 -1.49 -22.44 1.11
CA GLN A 307 -0.41 -22.25 0.14
C GLN A 307 -0.79 -22.68 -1.28
N ASP A 308 -1.53 -23.77 -1.42
CA ASP A 308 -2.02 -24.28 -2.71
C ASP A 308 -3.01 -23.32 -3.38
N GLN A 309 -3.80 -22.61 -2.57
CA GLN A 309 -4.73 -21.59 -3.06
C GLN A 309 -3.94 -20.36 -3.54
N LEU A 310 -2.93 -19.94 -2.78
CA LEU A 310 -2.10 -18.77 -3.07
C LEU A 310 -1.16 -18.96 -4.27
N SER A 311 -0.75 -20.20 -4.53
CA SER A 311 0.21 -20.55 -5.58
C SER A 311 -0.46 -20.99 -6.89
N SER A 312 -1.80 -21.11 -6.92
CA SER A 312 -2.51 -21.58 -8.11
C SER A 312 -2.51 -20.53 -9.23
N MET A 313 -1.80 -20.84 -10.32
CA MET A 313 -1.70 -20.00 -11.53
C MET A 313 -2.86 -20.19 -12.50
N ASP A 314 -3.69 -21.20 -12.30
CA ASP A 314 -4.72 -21.52 -13.27
C ASP A 314 -5.83 -20.47 -13.23
N THR A 315 -5.73 -19.53 -14.17
CA THR A 315 -6.70 -18.47 -14.36
C THR A 315 -8.01 -18.97 -14.96
N LYS A 316 -8.05 -20.18 -15.53
CA LYS A 316 -9.23 -20.75 -16.20
C LYS A 316 -10.27 -21.33 -15.23
N GLY A 317 -9.91 -21.51 -13.96
CA GLY A 317 -10.78 -22.07 -12.93
C GLY A 317 -11.53 -21.05 -12.07
N TYR A 318 -11.31 -19.73 -12.25
CA TYR A 318 -11.92 -18.72 -11.40
C TYR A 318 -13.31 -18.30 -11.90
N PRO A 319 -14.37 -18.38 -11.07
CA PRO A 319 -15.73 -17.98 -11.46
C PRO A 319 -15.85 -16.52 -11.93
N VAL A 320 -14.91 -15.66 -11.52
CA VAL A 320 -14.86 -14.26 -11.92
C VAL A 320 -14.21 -14.02 -13.29
N PHE A 321 -13.41 -14.95 -13.80
CA PHE A 321 -12.67 -14.76 -15.06
C PHE A 321 -13.50 -15.25 -16.26
N VAL A 322 -14.59 -14.51 -16.52
CA VAL A 322 -15.53 -14.82 -17.60
C VAL A 322 -15.24 -14.00 -18.86
N LYS A 323 -15.68 -14.49 -20.02
CA LYS A 323 -15.38 -13.90 -21.33
C LYS A 323 -15.88 -12.46 -21.46
N GLU A 324 -16.98 -12.13 -20.81
CA GLU A 324 -17.63 -10.82 -20.79
C GLU A 324 -16.73 -9.74 -20.16
N HIS A 325 -15.84 -10.15 -19.25
CA HIS A 325 -14.89 -9.29 -18.55
C HIS A 325 -13.47 -9.38 -19.13
N ARG A 326 -13.29 -10.03 -20.30
CA ARG A 326 -12.01 -10.09 -21.01
C ARG A 326 -11.75 -8.78 -21.73
N LEU A 327 -10.55 -8.23 -21.54
CA LEU A 327 -10.12 -6.98 -22.15
C LEU A 327 -9.82 -7.17 -23.65
N PRO A 328 -10.15 -6.18 -24.50
CA PRO A 328 -9.79 -6.19 -25.91
C PRO A 328 -8.29 -5.86 -26.08
N LEU A 329 -7.42 -6.83 -25.81
CA LEU A 329 -5.97 -6.69 -25.98
C LEU A 329 -5.56 -6.87 -27.43
N ASN A 330 -4.65 -6.02 -27.92
CA ASN A 330 -3.94 -6.23 -29.18
C ASN A 330 -2.93 -7.39 -29.06
N ASP A 331 -2.41 -7.87 -30.18
CA ASP A 331 -1.53 -9.04 -30.20
C ASP A 331 -0.22 -8.80 -29.45
N ASP A 332 0.28 -7.56 -29.43
CA ASP A 332 1.46 -7.19 -28.66
C ASP A 332 1.23 -7.31 -27.15
N LYS A 333 0.12 -6.75 -26.63
CA LYS A 333 -0.22 -6.86 -25.20
C LYS A 333 -0.55 -8.28 -24.80
N ARG A 334 -1.20 -9.06 -25.68
CA ARG A 334 -1.43 -10.49 -25.48
C ARG A 334 -0.10 -11.24 -25.33
N SER A 335 0.84 -10.99 -26.24
CA SER A 335 2.20 -11.56 -26.17
C SER A 335 2.91 -11.19 -24.87
N VAL A 336 2.78 -9.94 -24.40
CA VAL A 336 3.34 -9.51 -23.11
C VAL A 336 2.75 -10.31 -21.94
N VAL A 337 1.42 -10.44 -21.89
CA VAL A 337 0.73 -11.18 -20.82
C VAL A 337 1.10 -12.67 -20.85
N GLU A 338 1.14 -13.29 -22.02
CA GLU A 338 1.53 -14.68 -22.22
C GLU A 338 2.98 -14.93 -21.79
N ASN A 339 3.92 -14.10 -22.26
CA ASN A 339 5.33 -14.24 -21.91
C ASN A 339 5.56 -14.06 -20.40
N LEU A 340 4.98 -13.02 -19.79
CA LEU A 340 5.14 -12.81 -18.36
C LEU A 340 4.53 -13.95 -17.55
N ASN A 341 3.37 -14.48 -17.96
CA ASN A 341 2.73 -15.63 -17.31
C ASN A 341 3.44 -16.97 -17.52
N SER A 342 4.41 -17.06 -18.44
CA SER A 342 5.27 -18.25 -18.58
C SER A 342 6.25 -18.42 -17.42
N ILE A 343 6.47 -17.37 -16.62
CA ILE A 343 7.34 -17.40 -15.44
C ILE A 343 6.52 -17.82 -14.21
N ASN A 344 7.16 -18.52 -13.26
CA ASN A 344 6.52 -18.88 -12.01
C ASN A 344 6.36 -17.68 -11.05
N TRP A 345 5.14 -17.14 -10.96
CA TRP A 345 4.63 -16.14 -10.02
C TRP A 345 3.73 -16.72 -8.92
N VAL A 346 3.87 -16.21 -7.70
CA VAL A 346 2.79 -16.24 -6.70
C VAL A 346 1.93 -15.01 -6.89
N LYS A 347 0.64 -15.16 -7.17
CA LYS A 347 -0.27 -14.04 -7.44
C LYS A 347 -1.28 -13.90 -6.33
N LEU A 348 -1.19 -12.81 -5.58
CA LEU A 348 -1.98 -12.53 -4.40
C LEU A 348 -2.95 -11.38 -4.69
N PRO A 349 -4.23 -11.68 -4.96
CA PRO A 349 -5.23 -10.63 -5.03
C PRO A 349 -5.54 -10.18 -3.60
N VAL A 350 -5.41 -8.88 -3.35
CA VAL A 350 -5.60 -8.28 -2.02
C VAL A 350 -6.72 -7.27 -2.06
N TYR A 351 -7.36 -7.09 -0.92
CA TYR A 351 -8.36 -6.07 -0.73
C TYR A 351 -7.84 -5.03 0.25
N LEU A 352 -7.53 -3.85 -0.28
CA LEU A 352 -7.11 -2.69 0.48
C LEU A 352 -8.04 -1.53 0.18
N ASP A 353 -9.00 -1.33 1.07
CA ASP A 353 -9.84 -0.14 1.04
C ASP A 353 -9.11 1.01 1.75
N ALA A 354 -8.21 1.64 0.98
CA ALA A 354 -7.49 2.86 1.33
C ALA A 354 -7.66 3.86 0.17
N TRP A 355 -7.75 5.15 0.50
CA TRP A 355 -7.92 6.20 -0.50
C TRP A 355 -6.78 6.22 -1.53
N ASN A 356 -5.57 5.94 -1.06
CA ASN A 356 -4.38 5.73 -1.87
C ASN A 356 -3.87 4.30 -1.67
N ALA A 357 -4.59 3.34 -2.26
CA ALA A 357 -4.25 1.93 -2.10
C ALA A 357 -2.88 1.56 -2.68
N HIS A 358 -2.36 2.35 -3.62
CA HIS A 358 -1.00 2.20 -4.15
C HIS A 358 0.07 2.42 -3.07
N ASP A 359 -0.03 3.50 -2.29
CA ASP A 359 0.87 3.72 -1.15
C ASP A 359 0.57 2.71 -0.01
N GLY A 360 -0.69 2.28 0.10
CA GLY A 360 -1.13 1.35 1.13
C GLY A 360 -0.64 -0.09 0.96
N ILE A 361 -0.55 -0.61 -0.27
CA ILE A 361 -0.11 -2.00 -0.51
C ILE A 361 1.34 -2.27 -0.08
N VAL A 362 2.15 -1.22 -0.07
CA VAL A 362 3.54 -1.24 0.43
C VAL A 362 3.70 -0.53 1.78
N ALA A 363 2.58 -0.17 2.44
CA ALA A 363 2.53 0.55 3.71
C ALA A 363 3.56 1.69 3.79
N ARG A 364 3.64 2.49 2.71
CA ARG A 364 4.72 3.47 2.49
C ARG A 364 4.86 4.47 3.64
N ARG A 365 3.74 4.86 4.25
CA ARG A 365 3.67 5.82 5.36
C ARG A 365 3.79 5.16 6.74
N GLY A 366 4.02 3.85 6.76
CA GLY A 366 4.23 3.07 7.97
C GLY A 366 2.94 2.61 8.69
N PRO A 367 3.11 1.86 9.80
CA PRO A 367 2.02 1.21 10.51
C PRO A 367 1.04 2.14 11.23
N ARG A 368 1.44 3.38 11.55
CA ARG A 368 0.57 4.34 12.25
C ARG A 368 -0.52 4.92 11.36
N THR A 369 -0.20 5.07 10.08
CA THR A 369 -1.07 5.69 9.07
C THR A 369 -1.84 4.61 8.33
N ASN A 370 -1.16 3.54 7.88
CA ASN A 370 -1.80 2.49 7.10
C ASN A 370 -1.74 1.09 7.74
N PRO A 371 -2.57 0.81 8.76
CA PRO A 371 -2.57 -0.48 9.43
C PRO A 371 -3.05 -1.62 8.52
N LYS A 372 -4.02 -1.38 7.62
CA LYS A 372 -4.49 -2.40 6.66
C LYS A 372 -3.37 -2.85 5.72
N GLY A 373 -2.60 -1.89 5.20
CA GLY A 373 -1.43 -2.10 4.36
C GLY A 373 -0.32 -2.86 5.09
N THR A 374 -0.01 -2.45 6.33
CA THR A 374 0.96 -3.17 7.16
C THR A 374 0.52 -4.61 7.42
N ALA A 375 -0.78 -4.86 7.62
CA ALA A 375 -1.29 -6.21 7.79
C ALA A 375 -1.13 -7.09 6.54
N THR A 376 -1.36 -6.51 5.36
CA THR A 376 -1.07 -7.16 4.09
C THR A 376 0.41 -7.50 3.93
N ILE A 377 1.32 -6.59 4.31
CA ILE A 377 2.77 -6.86 4.29
C ILE A 377 3.13 -7.97 5.28
N ALA A 378 2.59 -7.96 6.49
CA ALA A 378 2.88 -8.99 7.48
C ALA A 378 2.48 -10.40 6.99
N LEU A 379 1.34 -10.52 6.31
CA LEU A 379 0.97 -11.77 5.63
C LEU A 379 1.94 -12.12 4.49
N TRP A 380 2.35 -11.14 3.69
CA TRP A 380 3.34 -11.38 2.64
C TRP A 380 4.70 -11.86 3.19
N VAL A 381 5.16 -11.29 4.32
CA VAL A 381 6.36 -11.78 5.00
C VAL A 381 6.19 -13.23 5.45
N SER A 382 4.99 -13.61 5.90
CA SER A 382 4.67 -14.99 6.29
C SER A 382 4.76 -15.95 5.08
N VAL A 383 4.28 -15.53 3.91
CA VAL A 383 4.47 -16.26 2.63
C VAL A 383 5.96 -16.42 2.27
N LEU A 384 6.78 -15.41 2.53
CA LEU A 384 8.22 -15.48 2.29
C LEU A 384 8.93 -16.41 3.29
N ARG A 385 8.57 -16.37 4.59
CA ARG A 385 9.13 -17.26 5.61
C ARG A 385 8.85 -18.72 5.29
N GLU A 386 7.59 -19.06 5.00
CA GLU A 386 7.23 -20.42 4.62
C GLU A 386 8.02 -20.90 3.39
N HIS A 387 8.23 -20.03 2.40
CA HIS A 387 9.07 -20.38 1.24
C HIS A 387 10.54 -20.65 1.61
N LEU A 388 11.12 -19.86 2.52
CA LEU A 388 12.49 -20.06 3.00
C LEU A 388 12.63 -21.33 3.84
N ASP A 389 11.63 -21.66 4.65
CA ASP A 389 11.62 -22.86 5.49
C ASP A 389 11.51 -24.13 4.64
N GLN A 390 10.64 -24.13 3.63
CA GLN A 390 10.54 -25.20 2.65
C GLN A 390 11.89 -25.48 2.00
N ARG A 391 12.62 -24.43 1.59
CA ARG A 391 13.97 -24.58 1.03
C ARG A 391 14.95 -25.20 2.02
N GLN A 392 14.96 -24.77 3.28
CA GLN A 392 15.86 -25.36 4.28
C GLN A 392 15.57 -26.85 4.50
N SER A 393 14.30 -27.24 4.46
CA SER A 393 13.92 -28.65 4.52
C SER A 393 14.38 -29.45 3.30
N THR A 394 14.29 -28.87 2.08
CA THR A 394 14.73 -29.56 0.84
C THR A 394 16.26 -29.65 0.72
N ALA A 395 17.00 -28.70 1.31
CA ALA A 395 18.46 -28.69 1.29
C ALA A 395 19.10 -29.57 2.38
N ARG A 396 18.32 -30.05 3.36
CA ARG A 396 18.76 -30.96 4.43
C ARG A 396 18.50 -32.44 4.10
N VAL A 397 17.82 -32.73 3.00
CA VAL A 397 17.67 -34.05 2.38
C VAL A 397 18.69 -34.17 1.25
#